data_AF-A0A452FKT2-F1
#
_entry.id   AF-A0A452FKT2-F1
#
_cell.length_a   1.000
_cell.length_b   1.000
_cell.length_c   1.000
_cell.angle_alpha   90.00
_cell.angle_beta   90.00
_cell.angle_gamma   90.00
#
_symmetry.space_group_name_H-M   'P 1'
#
loop_
_entity.id
_entity.type
_entity.pdbx_description
1 polymer ?
#
loop_
_entity_poly.entity_id
_entity_poly.type
_entity_poly.pdbx_seq_one_letter_code
_entity_poly.pdbx_strand_id
1 'polypeptide(L)'
;MRSGEELDGFEGEASSTSMISGASSPYQPTTEPVSQRRGLAGLRCDPDYLRGALGCLKVAQVVLALIAFICIETIMECSPCEGLYFFEFVSCSAFVVTGVLLILFSLNLHMRIPQINWNLTDLVNTGLSTFFFFIASIVLAALNHKTGAEIAAVIFGFLATAAYAVNTFLAVQKWRVSLRQQSANDYIRARTESRDVDSRPEIQRLDT
;
A
#
# COMPACT_ATOMS: atom_id res chain seq x y z
N MET A 1 -52.72 46.70 2.09
CA MET A 1 -51.88 46.96 3.30
C MET A 1 -50.53 47.41 2.77
N ARG A 2 -50.35 48.73 2.55
CA ARG A 2 -49.68 49.70 3.45
C ARG A 2 -48.16 49.43 3.46
N SER A 3 -47.37 50.03 2.55
CA SER A 3 -46.81 51.41 2.55
C SER A 3 -45.81 51.68 3.68
N GLY A 4 -44.67 52.27 3.29
CA GLY A 4 -43.62 52.83 4.14
C GLY A 4 -42.24 52.61 3.52
N GLU A 5 -41.85 53.32 2.45
CA GLU A 5 -41.16 54.65 2.49
C GLU A 5 -39.63 54.47 2.72
N GLU A 6 -38.76 54.69 1.71
CA GLU A 6 -38.17 56.00 1.30
C GLU A 6 -36.87 56.29 2.11
N LEU A 7 -35.69 56.66 1.58
CA LEU A 7 -35.35 57.71 0.62
C LEU A 7 -33.84 57.72 0.25
N ASP A 8 -33.56 58.45 -0.83
CA ASP A 8 -32.31 59.14 -1.24
C ASP A 8 -31.16 58.28 -1.83
N GLY A 9 -30.78 58.41 -3.11
CA GLY A 9 -30.43 59.66 -3.83
C GLY A 9 -28.93 59.93 -3.61
N PHE A 10 -28.09 60.35 -4.55
CA PHE A 10 -28.17 60.73 -5.95
C PHE A 10 -26.69 60.94 -6.37
N GLU A 11 -26.36 60.60 -7.61
CA GLU A 11 -25.27 61.06 -8.52
C GLU A 11 -24.00 61.76 -7.99
N GLY A 12 -22.86 61.41 -8.61
CA GLY A 12 -21.60 62.15 -8.49
C GLY A 12 -20.42 61.37 -9.09
N GLU A 13 -20.40 61.13 -10.39
CA GLU A 13 -19.66 61.91 -11.42
C GLU A 13 -18.23 61.39 -11.66
N ALA A 14 -17.90 61.32 -12.95
CA ALA A 14 -16.71 60.69 -13.50
C ALA A 14 -15.42 61.49 -13.25
N SER A 15 -14.29 60.78 -13.16
CA SER A 15 -13.03 61.34 -13.65
C SER A 15 -12.08 60.23 -14.08
N SER A 16 -12.06 59.99 -15.39
CA SER A 16 -10.96 59.32 -16.07
C SER A 16 -9.71 60.18 -15.91
N THR A 17 -8.70 59.69 -15.21
CA THR A 17 -7.32 60.16 -15.40
C THR A 17 -6.38 58.96 -15.48
N SER A 18 -5.82 58.84 -16.67
CA SER A 18 -4.66 58.04 -17.04
C SER A 18 -3.55 58.02 -15.99
N MET A 19 -2.94 56.85 -15.78
CA MET A 19 -1.46 56.72 -15.81
C MET A 19 -1.07 55.31 -16.24
N ILE A 20 -0.75 55.19 -17.54
CA ILE A 20 0.26 54.25 -18.02
C ILE A 20 1.61 54.77 -17.54
N SER A 21 2.35 53.97 -16.76
CA SER A 21 3.69 53.47 -17.09
C SER A 21 4.46 53.06 -15.84
N GLY A 22 5.00 51.84 -15.89
CA GLY A 22 6.40 51.62 -15.53
C GLY A 22 6.67 50.85 -14.24
N ALA A 23 7.41 49.76 -14.40
CA ALA A 23 8.30 49.10 -13.44
C ALA A 23 7.71 48.06 -12.48
N SER A 24 7.67 46.82 -12.95
CA SER A 24 8.30 45.63 -12.34
C SER A 24 8.58 45.64 -10.82
N SER A 25 7.77 44.90 -10.05
CA SER A 25 8.26 44.05 -8.97
C SER A 25 7.28 42.88 -8.72
N PRO A 26 7.65 41.63 -9.08
CA PRO A 26 6.74 40.47 -9.01
C PRO A 26 6.78 39.69 -7.68
N TYR A 27 7.35 40.23 -6.60
CA TYR A 27 7.49 39.49 -5.33
C TYR A 27 6.92 40.25 -4.14
N GLN A 28 5.83 39.73 -3.60
CA GLN A 28 5.50 39.87 -2.18
C GLN A 28 5.62 38.48 -1.54
N PRO A 29 6.64 38.21 -0.71
CA PRO A 29 6.77 36.92 -0.03
C PRO A 29 5.78 36.84 1.14
N THR A 30 4.63 36.20 0.94
CA THR A 30 3.82 35.69 2.04
C THR A 30 4.51 34.44 2.57
N THR A 31 5.45 34.62 3.50
CA THR A 31 5.91 33.54 4.37
C THR A 31 4.75 33.15 5.27
N GLU A 32 3.96 32.16 4.84
CA GLU A 32 3.21 31.34 5.79
C GLU A 32 4.19 30.82 6.85
N PRO A 33 3.89 30.92 8.15
CA PRO A 33 4.71 30.25 9.13
C PRO A 33 4.58 28.75 8.87
N VAL A 34 5.58 28.17 8.21
CA VAL A 34 5.79 26.72 8.23
C VAL A 34 5.92 26.40 9.71
N SER A 35 4.86 25.82 10.29
CA SER A 35 4.88 25.31 11.64
C SER A 35 5.88 24.17 11.64
N GLN A 36 7.16 24.54 11.81
CA GLN A 36 8.26 23.63 11.96
C GLN A 36 8.13 23.05 13.36
N ARG A 37 7.18 22.13 13.51
CA ARG A 37 7.06 21.26 14.67
C ARG A 37 8.24 20.27 14.58
N ARG A 38 9.43 20.78 14.90
CA ARG A 38 10.61 20.01 15.33
C ARG A 38 10.28 19.38 16.68
N GLY A 39 9.38 18.42 16.66
CA GLY A 39 9.05 17.60 17.82
C GLY A 39 8.80 16.19 17.32
N LEU A 40 9.82 15.32 17.40
CA LEU A 40 9.68 13.86 17.23
C LEU A 40 8.78 13.42 16.04
N ALA A 41 8.87 14.13 14.91
CA ALA A 41 8.02 13.88 13.75
C ALA A 41 8.49 12.62 13.01
N GLY A 42 7.66 11.58 12.94
CA GLY A 42 7.96 10.52 11.98
C GLY A 42 7.00 9.34 11.88
N LEU A 43 6.36 8.91 12.96
CA LEU A 43 5.42 7.79 12.93
C LEU A 43 3.99 8.34 13.01
N ARG A 44 3.50 8.92 11.91
CA ARG A 44 2.06 9.17 11.79
C ARG A 44 1.43 7.83 11.45
N CYS A 45 0.95 7.11 12.46
CA CYS A 45 0.10 5.95 12.24
C CYS A 45 -1.08 6.43 11.39
N ASP A 46 -1.24 5.84 10.21
CA ASP A 46 -2.33 6.18 9.30
C ASP A 46 -3.42 5.12 9.45
N PRO A 47 -4.39 5.35 10.36
CA PRO A 47 -5.47 4.40 10.60
C PRO A 47 -6.36 4.21 9.36
N ASP A 48 -6.31 5.12 8.39
CA ASP A 48 -7.10 5.01 7.16
C ASP A 48 -6.62 3.83 6.29
N TYR A 49 -5.33 3.48 6.35
CA TYR A 49 -4.81 2.26 5.70
C TYR A 49 -5.33 0.99 6.38
N LEU A 50 -5.36 0.95 7.72
CA LEU A 50 -5.89 -0.18 8.50
C LEU A 50 -7.39 -0.37 8.28
N ARG A 51 -8.12 0.71 8.01
CA ARG A 51 -9.55 0.71 7.74
C ARG A 51 -9.91 0.27 6.32
N GLY A 52 -8.93 0.29 5.40
CA GLY A 52 -9.09 -0.25 4.05
C GLY A 52 -9.24 -1.78 4.05
N ALA A 53 -9.92 -2.32 3.04
CA ALA A 53 -10.16 -3.77 2.92
C ALA A 53 -8.87 -4.61 2.94
N LEU A 54 -7.78 -4.12 2.34
CA LEU A 54 -6.47 -4.78 2.39
C LEU A 54 -5.82 -4.70 3.78
N GLY A 55 -5.99 -3.58 4.49
CA GLY A 55 -5.49 -3.42 5.85
C GLY A 55 -6.16 -4.39 6.81
N CYS A 56 -7.50 -4.47 6.76
CA CYS A 56 -8.26 -5.45 7.54
C CYS A 56 -7.86 -6.89 7.21
N LEU A 57 -7.62 -7.22 5.94
CA LEU A 57 -7.16 -8.55 5.52
C LEU A 57 -5.77 -8.88 6.08
N LYS A 58 -4.84 -7.92 6.08
CA LYS A 58 -3.52 -8.07 6.71
C LYS A 58 -3.62 -8.24 8.23
N VAL A 59 -4.47 -7.47 8.90
CA VAL A 59 -4.71 -7.64 10.34
C VAL A 59 -5.26 -9.03 10.62
N ALA A 60 -6.24 -9.49 9.85
CA ALA A 60 -6.82 -10.82 9.98
C ALA A 60 -5.76 -11.92 9.79
N GLN A 61 -4.84 -11.78 8.83
CA GLN A 61 -3.73 -12.71 8.63
C GLN A 61 -2.81 -12.79 9.85
N VAL A 62 -2.41 -11.65 10.40
CA VAL A 62 -1.54 -11.59 11.58
C VAL A 62 -2.22 -12.23 12.79
N VAL A 63 -3.51 -11.94 12.99
CA VAL A 63 -4.29 -12.52 14.08
C VAL A 63 -4.45 -14.03 13.91
N LEU A 64 -4.78 -14.51 12.71
CA LEU A 64 -4.91 -15.94 12.43
C LEU A 64 -3.57 -16.68 12.58
N ALA A 65 -2.46 -16.09 12.12
CA ALA A 65 -1.13 -16.66 12.31
C ALA A 65 -0.72 -16.72 13.79
N LEU A 66 -1.04 -15.69 14.57
CA LEU A 66 -0.80 -15.67 16.01
C LEU A 66 -1.64 -16.73 16.75
N ILE A 67 -2.92 -16.88 16.40
CA ILE A 67 -3.77 -17.92 16.99
C ILE A 67 -3.21 -19.31 16.65
N ALA A 68 -2.82 -19.55 15.40
CA ALA A 68 -2.20 -20.80 14.99
C ALA A 68 -0.90 -21.09 15.77
N PHE A 69 -0.07 -20.07 15.99
CA PHE A 69 1.15 -20.17 16.80
C PHE A 69 0.85 -20.49 18.28
N ILE A 70 -0.13 -19.82 18.90
CA ILE A 70 -0.52 -20.12 20.28
C ILE A 70 -1.08 -21.54 20.38
N CYS A 71 -1.91 -21.97 19.42
CA CYS A 71 -2.46 -23.33 19.42
C CYS A 71 -1.38 -24.40 19.38
N ILE A 72 -0.30 -24.21 18.60
CA ILE A 72 0.78 -25.20 18.51
C ILE A 72 1.65 -25.22 19.78
N GLU A 73 1.97 -24.04 20.35
CA GLU A 73 2.73 -23.90 21.61
C GLU A 73 2.02 -24.53 22.82
N THR A 74 0.68 -24.53 22.82
CA THR A 74 -0.09 -25.14 23.93
C THR A 74 -0.03 -26.67 23.96
N ILE A 75 0.50 -27.31 22.92
CA ILE A 75 0.59 -28.78 22.81
C ILE A 75 1.86 -29.25 23.52
N MET A 76 1.72 -29.73 24.76
CA MET A 76 2.84 -30.19 25.59
C MET A 76 3.27 -31.64 25.34
N GLU A 77 2.42 -32.46 24.71
CA GLU A 77 2.66 -33.89 24.46
C GLU A 77 2.91 -34.12 22.96
N CYS A 78 4.10 -34.59 22.64
CA CYS A 78 4.64 -34.52 21.28
C CYS A 78 4.91 -35.93 20.72
N SER A 79 4.05 -36.38 19.80
CA SER A 79 4.26 -37.62 19.05
C SER A 79 3.59 -37.44 17.69
N PRO A 80 4.28 -37.47 16.54
CA PRO A 80 5.69 -37.17 16.25
C PRO A 80 5.97 -35.66 16.11
N CYS A 81 7.13 -35.23 16.62
CA CYS A 81 7.44 -33.81 16.78
C CYS A 81 7.80 -33.04 15.51
N GLU A 82 8.17 -33.74 14.43
CA GLU A 82 8.69 -33.09 13.23
C GLU A 82 7.66 -32.17 12.56
N GLY A 83 6.39 -32.61 12.48
CA GLY A 83 5.32 -31.81 11.88
C GLY A 83 4.91 -30.61 12.73
N LEU A 84 4.98 -30.73 14.06
CA LEU A 84 4.68 -29.63 14.97
C LEU A 84 5.74 -28.52 14.87
N TYR A 85 7.03 -28.87 14.92
CA TYR A 85 8.12 -27.90 14.77
C TYR A 85 8.09 -27.20 13.41
N PHE A 86 7.75 -27.93 12.34
CA PHE A 86 7.60 -27.32 11.02
C PHE A 86 6.47 -26.29 11.01
N PHE A 87 5.31 -26.62 11.59
CA PHE A 87 4.18 -25.70 11.69
C PHE A 87 4.48 -24.49 12.61
N GLU A 88 5.18 -24.70 13.71
CA GLU A 88 5.64 -23.65 14.63
C GLU A 88 6.57 -22.67 13.92
N PHE A 89 7.59 -23.17 13.23
CA PHE A 89 8.52 -22.34 12.47
C PHE A 89 7.80 -21.51 11.39
N VAL A 90 6.90 -22.15 10.64
CA VAL A 90 6.11 -21.49 9.59
C VAL A 90 5.20 -20.42 10.18
N SER A 91 4.48 -20.73 11.26
CA SER A 91 3.54 -19.79 11.88
C SER A 91 4.26 -18.61 12.54
N CYS A 92 5.36 -18.86 13.25
CA CYS A 92 6.18 -17.83 13.87
C CYS A 92 6.82 -16.91 12.82
N SER A 93 7.48 -17.48 11.80
CA SER A 93 8.11 -16.69 10.74
C SER A 93 7.09 -15.86 9.95
N ALA A 94 5.95 -16.46 9.59
CA ALA A 94 4.88 -15.74 8.91
C ALA A 94 4.30 -14.63 9.78
N PHE A 95 4.04 -14.88 11.07
CA PHE A 95 3.56 -13.86 12.02
C PHE A 95 4.52 -12.68 12.13
N VAL A 96 5.82 -12.96 12.33
CA VAL A 96 6.84 -11.89 12.48
C VAL A 96 6.97 -11.09 11.19
N VAL A 97 7.13 -11.74 10.04
CA VAL A 97 7.34 -11.03 8.76
C VAL A 97 6.10 -10.23 8.38
N THR A 98 4.91 -10.80 8.52
CA THR A 98 3.66 -10.11 8.17
C THR A 98 3.32 -9.01 9.15
N GLY A 99 3.61 -9.20 10.44
CA GLY A 99 3.50 -8.17 11.47
C GLY A 99 4.43 -6.99 11.21
N VAL A 100 5.69 -7.24 10.87
CA VAL A 100 6.65 -6.19 10.50
C VAL A 100 6.17 -5.44 9.25
N LEU A 101 5.75 -6.15 8.20
CA LEU A 101 5.18 -5.51 7.01
C LEU A 101 3.94 -4.67 7.34
N LEU A 102 3.05 -5.17 8.20
CA LEU A 102 1.87 -4.44 8.66
C LEU A 102 2.27 -3.15 9.37
N ILE A 103 3.25 -3.19 10.27
CA ILE A 103 3.78 -2.01 10.95
C ILE A 103 4.38 -1.03 9.93
N LEU A 104 5.21 -1.51 9.01
CA LEU A 104 5.83 -0.67 7.97
C LEU A 104 4.78 0.05 7.10
N PHE A 105 3.71 -0.65 6.72
CA PHE A 105 2.61 -0.04 5.97
C PHE A 105 1.79 0.93 6.83
N SER A 106 1.48 0.57 8.08
CA SER A 106 0.69 1.40 9.01
C SER A 106 1.39 2.71 9.39
N LEU A 107 2.72 2.70 9.41
CA LEU A 107 3.54 3.87 9.68
C LEU A 107 3.87 4.68 8.41
N ASN A 108 3.31 4.32 7.26
CA ASN A 108 3.66 4.90 5.96
C ASN A 108 5.17 4.89 5.66
N LEU A 109 5.92 3.95 6.24
CA LEU A 109 7.37 3.86 6.01
C LEU A 109 7.69 3.49 4.56
N HIS A 110 6.73 2.85 3.86
CA HIS A 110 6.81 2.59 2.42
C HIS A 110 7.10 3.85 1.59
N MET A 111 6.58 5.02 2.00
CA MET A 111 6.83 6.30 1.31
C MET A 111 8.22 6.87 1.59
N ARG A 112 8.84 6.50 2.72
CA ARG A 112 10.16 6.98 3.12
C ARG A 112 11.30 6.24 2.41
N ILE A 113 11.06 5.02 1.94
CA ILE A 113 12.06 4.18 1.28
C ILE A 113 11.51 3.76 -0.11
N PRO A 114 11.53 4.67 -1.11
CA PRO A 114 11.00 4.40 -2.44
C PRO A 114 11.88 3.46 -3.29
N GLN A 115 13.06 3.09 -2.78
CA GLN A 115 14.03 2.24 -3.48
C GLN A 115 13.53 0.79 -3.64
N ILE A 116 12.63 0.33 -2.77
CA ILE A 116 12.17 -1.06 -2.72
C ILE A 116 10.72 -1.15 -3.21
N ASN A 117 10.44 -2.10 -4.10
CA ASN A 117 9.09 -2.42 -4.53
C ASN A 117 8.32 -3.15 -3.40
N TRP A 118 7.75 -2.38 -2.48
CA TRP A 118 7.00 -2.88 -1.32
C TRP A 118 5.82 -3.77 -1.71
N ASN A 119 5.14 -3.48 -2.82
CA ASN A 119 4.04 -4.30 -3.33
C ASN A 119 4.50 -5.71 -3.77
N LEU A 120 5.70 -5.80 -4.39
CA LEU A 120 6.26 -7.08 -4.78
C LEU A 120 6.74 -7.86 -3.55
N THR A 121 7.36 -7.17 -2.60
CA THR A 121 7.80 -7.77 -1.32
C THR A 121 6.61 -8.36 -0.57
N ASP A 122 5.49 -7.62 -0.50
CA ASP A 122 4.26 -8.10 0.13
C ASP A 122 3.67 -9.30 -0.62
N LEU A 123 3.64 -9.25 -1.96
CA LEU A 123 3.16 -10.34 -2.78
C LEU A 123 3.98 -11.63 -2.58
N VAL A 124 5.31 -11.51 -2.56
CA VAL A 124 6.20 -12.66 -2.34
C VAL A 124 6.02 -13.22 -0.93
N ASN A 125 5.98 -12.35 0.09
CA ASN A 125 5.77 -12.77 1.46
C ASN A 125 4.42 -13.50 1.65
N THR A 126 3.33 -12.93 1.10
CA THR A 126 1.99 -13.51 1.22
C THR A 126 1.84 -14.81 0.44
N GLY A 127 2.43 -14.90 -0.76
CA GLY A 127 2.47 -16.12 -1.55
C GLY A 127 3.29 -17.23 -0.87
N LEU A 128 4.47 -16.90 -0.34
CA LEU A 128 5.33 -17.84 0.36
C LEU A 128 4.68 -18.34 1.66
N SER A 129 4.06 -17.43 2.42
CA SER A 129 3.28 -17.76 3.61
C SER A 129 2.11 -18.69 3.28
N THR A 130 1.38 -18.42 2.19
CA THR A 130 0.26 -19.29 1.74
C THR A 130 0.76 -20.71 1.47
N PHE A 131 1.85 -20.85 0.74
CA PHE A 131 2.41 -22.15 0.36
C PHE A 131 2.88 -22.94 1.59
N PHE A 132 3.64 -22.30 2.48
CA PHE A 132 4.14 -22.98 3.68
C PHE A 132 3.03 -23.31 4.66
N PHE A 133 2.06 -22.41 4.91
CA PHE A 133 0.93 -22.73 5.78
C PHE A 133 0.07 -23.86 5.23
N PHE A 134 -0.11 -23.94 3.91
CA PHE A 134 -0.85 -25.04 3.28
C PHE A 134 -0.15 -26.38 3.52
N ILE A 135 1.15 -26.46 3.26
CA ILE A 135 1.93 -27.69 3.48
C ILE A 135 1.94 -28.04 4.96
N ALA A 136 2.21 -27.07 5.84
CA ALA A 136 2.26 -27.29 7.27
C ALA A 136 0.92 -27.78 7.82
N SER A 137 -0.20 -27.23 7.34
CA SER A 137 -1.54 -27.68 7.72
C SER A 137 -1.85 -29.10 7.25
N ILE A 138 -1.39 -29.50 6.05
CA ILE A 138 -1.53 -30.87 5.55
C ILE A 138 -0.71 -31.85 6.39
N VAL A 139 0.55 -31.51 6.69
CA VAL A 139 1.43 -32.33 7.53
C VAL A 139 0.84 -32.49 8.92
N LEU A 140 0.40 -31.39 9.55
CA LEU A 140 -0.22 -31.42 10.87
C LEU A 140 -1.55 -32.20 10.87
N ALA A 141 -2.34 -32.12 9.80
CA ALA A 141 -3.56 -32.91 9.64
C ALA A 141 -3.27 -34.41 9.49
N ALA A 142 -2.21 -34.79 8.78
CA ALA A 142 -1.80 -36.17 8.60
C ALA A 142 -1.26 -36.81 9.89
N LEU A 143 -0.69 -36.00 10.79
CA LEU A 143 -0.08 -36.44 12.04
C LEU A 143 -0.99 -36.28 13.26
N ASN A 144 -2.24 -35.85 13.08
CA ASN A 144 -3.14 -35.48 14.16
C ASN A 144 -3.57 -36.70 15.00
N HIS A 145 -3.30 -36.68 16.31
CA HIS A 145 -3.68 -37.73 17.26
C HIS A 145 -5.08 -37.53 17.84
N LYS A 146 -5.88 -36.64 17.24
CA LYS A 146 -7.24 -36.26 17.64
C LYS A 146 -7.31 -35.54 18.99
N THR A 147 -6.22 -34.90 19.41
CA THR A 147 -6.27 -34.00 20.56
C THR A 147 -6.97 -32.69 20.17
N GLY A 148 -7.71 -32.07 21.10
CA GLY A 148 -8.46 -30.86 20.80
C GLY A 148 -7.59 -29.69 20.32
N ALA A 149 -6.38 -29.57 20.86
CA ALA A 149 -5.42 -28.53 20.49
C ALA A 149 -4.84 -28.73 19.07
N GLU A 150 -4.49 -29.97 18.69
CA GLU A 150 -4.03 -30.28 17.33
C GLU A 150 -5.12 -30.00 16.29
N ILE A 151 -6.37 -30.39 16.58
CA ILE A 151 -7.52 -30.11 15.69
C ILE A 151 -7.70 -28.60 15.52
N ALA A 152 -7.64 -27.83 16.61
CA ALA A 152 -7.74 -26.37 16.55
C ALA A 152 -6.60 -25.77 15.71
N ALA A 153 -5.36 -26.19 15.93
CA ALA A 153 -4.19 -25.73 15.18
C ALA A 153 -4.34 -25.98 13.66
N VAL A 154 -4.83 -27.17 13.27
CA VAL A 154 -5.11 -27.50 11.86
C VAL A 154 -6.19 -26.58 11.27
N ILE A 155 -7.29 -26.38 11.99
CA ILE A 155 -8.39 -25.51 11.53
C ILE A 155 -7.88 -24.08 11.32
N PHE A 156 -7.21 -23.51 12.32
CA PHE A 156 -6.64 -22.17 12.22
C PHE A 156 -5.55 -22.06 11.16
N GLY A 157 -4.75 -23.10 10.95
CA GLY A 157 -3.77 -23.19 9.85
C GLY A 157 -4.42 -23.11 8.47
N PHE A 158 -5.53 -23.82 8.25
CA PHE A 158 -6.30 -23.72 7.00
C PHE A 158 -6.99 -22.36 6.84
N LEU A 159 -7.54 -21.78 7.91
CA LEU A 159 -8.10 -20.43 7.90
C LEU A 159 -7.03 -19.38 7.56
N ALA A 160 -5.84 -19.48 8.16
CA ALA A 160 -4.70 -18.64 7.83
C ALA A 160 -4.33 -18.80 6.35
N THR A 161 -4.21 -20.04 5.87
CA THR A 161 -3.93 -20.35 4.46
C THR A 161 -4.94 -19.67 3.53
N ALA A 162 -6.24 -19.76 3.83
CA ALA A 162 -7.29 -19.11 3.04
C ALA A 162 -7.15 -17.58 3.04
N ALA A 163 -6.89 -16.97 4.21
CA ALA A 163 -6.69 -15.53 4.32
C ALA A 163 -5.46 -15.05 3.54
N TYR A 164 -4.34 -15.79 3.60
CA TYR A 164 -3.14 -15.52 2.81
C TYR A 164 -3.39 -15.73 1.30
N ALA A 165 -4.12 -16.78 0.93
CA ALA A 165 -4.45 -17.08 -0.46
C ALA A 165 -5.33 -15.99 -1.08
N VAL A 166 -6.36 -15.53 -0.38
CA VAL A 166 -7.24 -14.43 -0.85
C VAL A 166 -6.41 -13.16 -1.06
N ASN A 167 -5.53 -12.81 -0.13
CA ASN A 167 -4.69 -11.62 -0.29
C ASN A 167 -3.71 -11.77 -1.45
N THR A 168 -3.08 -12.94 -1.59
CA THR A 168 -2.19 -13.24 -2.70
C THR A 168 -2.94 -13.13 -4.03
N PHE A 169 -4.16 -13.65 -4.11
CA PHE A 169 -4.99 -13.57 -5.30
C PHE A 169 -5.32 -12.12 -5.68
N LEU A 170 -5.75 -11.30 -4.71
CA LEU A 170 -6.02 -9.89 -4.93
C LEU A 170 -4.75 -9.12 -5.34
N ALA A 171 -3.62 -9.43 -4.71
CA ALA A 171 -2.33 -8.82 -5.04
C ALA A 171 -1.85 -9.22 -6.45
N VAL A 172 -2.01 -10.49 -6.85
CA VAL A 172 -1.72 -10.97 -8.20
C VAL A 172 -2.61 -10.30 -9.24
N GLN A 173 -3.91 -10.13 -8.96
CA GLN A 173 -4.80 -9.42 -9.88
C GLN A 173 -4.33 -7.98 -10.10
N LYS A 174 -4.01 -7.26 -9.03
CA LYS A 174 -3.46 -5.89 -9.11
C LYS A 174 -2.15 -5.87 -9.89
N TRP A 175 -1.23 -6.76 -9.58
CA TRP A 175 0.06 -6.86 -10.27
C TRP A 175 -0.10 -7.17 -11.77
N ARG A 176 -1.02 -8.06 -12.15
CA ARG A 176 -1.33 -8.35 -13.55
C ARG A 176 -1.86 -7.13 -14.30
N VAL A 177 -2.73 -6.34 -13.67
CA VAL A 177 -3.23 -5.08 -14.26
C VAL A 177 -2.08 -4.07 -14.41
N SER A 178 -1.24 -3.92 -13.39
CA SER A 178 -0.06 -3.05 -13.44
C SER A 178 0.92 -3.45 -14.56
N LEU A 179 1.21 -4.75 -14.71
CA LEU A 179 2.07 -5.26 -15.78
C LEU A 179 1.52 -4.94 -17.17
N ARG A 180 0.22 -5.12 -17.39
CA ARG A 180 -0.43 -4.78 -18.67
C ARG A 180 -0.28 -3.30 -18.97
N GLN A 181 -0.52 -2.44 -17.99
CA GLN A 181 -0.38 -1.00 -18.16
C GLN A 181 1.06 -0.59 -18.48
N GLN A 182 2.03 -1.21 -17.81
CA GLN A 182 3.45 -0.96 -18.02
C GLN A 182 3.88 -1.38 -19.44
N SER A 183 3.46 -2.57 -19.89
CA SER A 183 3.72 -3.04 -21.27
C SER A 183 3.11 -2.15 -22.35
N ALA A 184 1.90 -1.61 -22.12
CA ALA A 184 1.26 -0.68 -23.05
C ALA A 184 2.00 0.66 -23.12
N ASN A 185 2.43 1.19 -21.98
CA ASN A 185 3.22 2.42 -21.91
C ASN A 185 4.59 2.26 -22.60
N ASP A 186 5.26 1.13 -22.40
CA ASP A 186 6.56 0.85 -23.03
C ASP A 186 6.41 0.68 -24.55
N TYR A 187 5.33 0.06 -25.01
CA TYR A 187 4.99 0.00 -26.44
C TYR A 187 4.72 1.40 -27.04
N ILE A 188 3.94 2.25 -26.36
CA ILE A 188 3.68 3.63 -26.80
C ILE A 188 4.97 4.45 -26.83
N ARG A 189 5.84 4.29 -25.83
CA ARG A 189 7.15 4.96 -25.78
C ARG A 189 8.03 4.54 -26.96
N ALA A 190 8.20 3.25 -27.19
CA ALA A 190 8.99 2.73 -28.32
C ALA A 190 8.43 3.19 -29.67
N ARG A 191 7.10 3.25 -29.83
CA ARG A 191 6.46 3.81 -31.03
C ARG A 191 6.77 5.29 -31.22
N THR A 192 6.78 6.07 -30.14
CA THR A 192 7.03 7.51 -30.20
C THR A 192 8.49 7.78 -30.57
N GLU A 193 9.43 7.04 -29.99
CA GLU A 193 10.85 7.09 -30.36
C GLU A 193 11.07 6.72 -31.84
N SER A 194 10.38 5.71 -32.36
CA SER A 194 10.50 5.34 -33.78
C SER A 194 10.01 6.45 -34.74
N ARG A 195 8.93 7.18 -34.39
CA ARG A 195 8.45 8.31 -35.19
C ARG A 195 9.41 9.50 -35.14
N ASP A 196 10.06 9.74 -34.01
CA ASP A 196 11.03 10.82 -33.85
C ASP A 196 12.27 10.58 -34.75
N VAL A 197 12.74 9.32 -34.81
CA VAL A 197 13.85 8.92 -35.69
C VAL A 197 13.50 9.09 -37.17
N ASP A 198 12.30 8.70 -37.60
CA ASP A 198 11.87 8.82 -39.00
C ASP A 198 11.57 10.29 -39.38
N SER A 199 11.15 11.11 -38.41
CA SER A 199 10.94 12.56 -38.58
C SER A 199 12.23 13.38 -38.53
N ARG A 200 13.39 12.72 -38.43
CA ARG A 200 14.72 13.33 -38.52
C ARG A 200 15.33 13.06 -39.92
N PRO A 201 14.71 13.49 -41.04
CA PRO A 201 15.27 13.26 -42.35
C PRO A 201 16.47 14.17 -42.53
N GLU A 202 17.63 13.61 -42.89
CA GLU A 202 18.62 14.22 -43.80
C GLU A 202 19.11 15.68 -43.59
N ILE A 203 18.84 16.37 -42.48
CA ILE A 203 19.39 17.72 -42.24
C ILE A 203 20.92 17.69 -42.20
N GLN A 204 21.53 16.51 -42.00
CA GLN A 204 22.98 16.33 -42.00
C GLN A 204 23.58 15.98 -43.39
N ARG A 205 22.77 15.80 -44.44
CA ARG A 205 23.27 15.54 -45.81
C ARG A 205 23.26 16.77 -46.73
N LEU A 206 22.72 17.92 -46.29
CA LEU A 206 22.68 19.14 -47.11
C LEU A 206 23.80 20.17 -46.81
N ASP A 207 24.75 19.83 -45.93
CA ASP A 207 25.88 20.71 -45.54
C ASP A 207 27.24 20.28 -46.15
N THR A 208 27.26 19.55 -47.28
CA THR A 208 28.49 19.24 -48.05
C THR A 208 28.35 19.62 -49.50
#